data_AF-A0A926KLC1-F1
#
_entry.id   AF-A0A926KLC1-F1
#
_cell.length_a   1.000
_cell.length_b   1.000
_cell.length_c   1.000
_cell.angle_alpha   90.00
_cell.angle_beta   90.00
_cell.angle_gamma   90.00
#
_symmetry.space_group_name_H-M   'P 1'
#
loop_
_entity.id
_entity.type
_entity.pdbx_description
1 polymer ?
#
loop_
_entity_poly.entity_id
_entity_poly.type
_entity_poly.pdbx_seq_one_letter_code
_entity_poly.pdbx_strand_id
1 'polypeptide(L)'
;MLEESLQQQQKIASETLESRIISVKELRQTELEMYEVAKDQETGEHYLHYAYMHRDFTNTGEPETFHHLLPIDSDDVLGLVFGEQAFEYPANWNKPFLRNGPEGFYIWFDPAHEDEHFKDEAIAADIMQKLRMFRENGAVNPESIRKLLDELDKSRNKED
;
A
#
# COMPACT_ATOMS: atom_id res chain seq x y z
N MET A 1 -27.93 -12.72 -5.91
CA MET A 1 -27.66 -11.54 -5.08
C MET A 1 -26.32 -11.03 -5.56
N LEU A 2 -26.20 -9.77 -5.95
CA LEU A 2 -24.89 -9.19 -6.28
C LEU A 2 -24.13 -9.07 -4.96
N GLU A 3 -22.96 -9.69 -4.85
CA GLU A 3 -22.09 -9.50 -3.69
C GLU A 3 -21.59 -8.05 -3.64
N GLU A 4 -21.19 -7.59 -2.45
CA GLU A 4 -20.66 -6.23 -2.27
C GLU A 4 -19.33 -6.05 -3.01
N SER A 5 -19.12 -4.82 -3.49
CA SER A 5 -17.86 -4.40 -4.12
C SER A 5 -16.69 -4.56 -3.15
N LEU A 6 -15.55 -5.01 -3.65
CA LEU A 6 -14.32 -5.10 -2.87
C LEU A 6 -13.84 -3.73 -2.40
N GLN A 7 -14.18 -2.66 -3.14
CA GLN A 7 -13.86 -1.27 -2.78
C GLN A 7 -14.57 -0.81 -1.51
N GLN A 8 -15.63 -1.51 -1.08
CA GLN A 8 -16.37 -1.20 0.15
C GLN A 8 -15.79 -1.92 1.38
N GLN A 9 -14.83 -2.83 1.18
CA GLN A 9 -14.23 -3.64 2.24
C GLN A 9 -12.87 -3.08 2.64
N GLN A 10 -12.61 -2.92 3.92
CA GLN A 10 -11.31 -2.44 4.42
C GLN A 10 -10.21 -3.51 4.36
N LYS A 11 -10.59 -4.78 4.49
CA LYS A 11 -9.70 -5.93 4.55
C LYS A 11 -10.37 -7.10 3.84
N ILE A 12 -9.68 -7.71 2.90
CA ILE A 12 -10.21 -8.79 2.05
C ILE A 12 -9.34 -10.03 2.23
N ALA A 13 -9.95 -11.20 2.41
CA ALA A 13 -9.20 -12.45 2.50
C ALA A 13 -8.64 -12.86 1.13
N SER A 14 -7.45 -13.45 1.09
CA SER A 14 -6.85 -13.91 -0.17
C SER A 14 -7.75 -14.91 -0.90
N GLU A 15 -8.40 -15.81 -0.17
CA GLU A 15 -9.32 -16.81 -0.73
C GLU A 15 -10.53 -16.14 -1.42
N THR A 16 -10.96 -14.98 -0.93
CA THR A 16 -12.02 -14.19 -1.56
C THR A 16 -11.56 -13.62 -2.91
N LEU A 17 -10.36 -13.06 -2.99
CA LEU A 17 -9.84 -12.59 -4.28
C LEU A 17 -9.60 -13.75 -5.24
N GLU A 18 -9.00 -14.85 -4.79
CA GLU A 18 -8.73 -16.02 -5.64
C GLU A 18 -10.01 -16.63 -6.23
N SER A 19 -11.12 -16.57 -5.50
CA SER A 19 -12.41 -17.09 -5.95
C SER A 19 -13.21 -16.10 -6.80
N ARG A 20 -12.97 -14.79 -6.70
CA ARG A 20 -13.74 -13.75 -7.40
C ARG A 20 -13.02 -13.12 -8.58
N ILE A 21 -11.72 -12.92 -8.48
CA ILE A 21 -10.92 -12.24 -9.49
C ILE A 21 -10.47 -13.24 -10.56
N ILE A 22 -10.87 -12.97 -11.80
CA ILE A 22 -10.49 -13.75 -12.96
C ILE A 22 -9.68 -12.91 -13.94
N SER A 23 -8.66 -13.51 -14.56
CA SER A 23 -7.91 -12.87 -15.64
C SER A 23 -8.78 -12.71 -16.89
N VAL A 24 -8.78 -11.51 -17.46
CA VAL A 24 -9.48 -11.18 -18.72
C VAL A 24 -8.48 -11.11 -19.86
N LYS A 25 -7.35 -10.43 -19.64
CA LYS A 25 -6.33 -10.21 -20.68
C LYS A 25 -4.95 -9.96 -20.06
N GLU A 26 -4.00 -10.81 -20.41
CA GLU A 26 -2.58 -10.53 -20.15
C GLU A 26 -2.10 -9.34 -20.99
N LEU A 27 -1.42 -8.40 -20.33
CA LEU A 27 -0.81 -7.21 -20.95
C LEU A 27 0.70 -7.40 -21.13
N ARG A 28 1.38 -7.93 -20.11
CA ARG A 28 2.81 -8.20 -20.12
C ARG A 28 3.13 -9.32 -19.14
N GLN A 29 3.96 -10.28 -19.55
CA GLN A 29 4.48 -11.31 -18.66
C GLN A 29 5.99 -11.51 -18.89
N THR A 30 6.73 -11.58 -17.79
CA THR A 30 8.16 -11.91 -17.76
C THR A 30 8.41 -12.99 -16.71
N GLU A 31 9.68 -13.37 -16.47
CA GLU A 31 10.01 -14.33 -15.40
C GLU A 31 9.70 -13.78 -14.00
N LEU A 32 9.85 -12.46 -13.80
CA LEU A 32 9.77 -11.84 -12.46
C LEU A 32 8.49 -11.08 -12.21
N GLU A 33 7.80 -10.65 -13.27
CA GLU A 33 6.59 -9.84 -13.14
C GLU A 33 5.55 -10.13 -14.22
N MET A 34 4.30 -9.80 -13.89
CA MET A 34 3.13 -9.94 -14.73
C MET A 34 2.19 -8.76 -14.55
N TYR A 35 1.63 -8.30 -15.66
CA TYR A 35 0.52 -7.34 -15.74
C TYR A 35 -0.62 -7.94 -16.53
N GLU A 36 -1.82 -7.87 -15.98
CA GLU A 36 -3.05 -8.29 -16.65
C GLU A 36 -4.23 -7.39 -16.29
N VAL A 37 -5.20 -7.32 -17.19
CA VAL A 37 -6.55 -6.89 -16.85
C VAL A 37 -7.27 -8.09 -16.24
N ALA A 38 -7.74 -7.91 -15.02
CA ALA A 38 -8.56 -8.85 -14.29
C ALA A 38 -9.95 -8.26 -14.02
N LYS A 39 -10.88 -9.13 -13.63
CA LYS A 39 -12.28 -8.77 -13.38
C LYS A 39 -12.81 -9.51 -12.18
N ASP A 40 -13.55 -8.82 -11.33
CA ASP A 40 -14.42 -9.45 -10.34
C ASP A 40 -15.65 -10.02 -11.06
N GLN A 41 -15.76 -11.35 -11.07
CA GLN A 41 -16.84 -12.04 -11.77
C GLN A 41 -18.21 -11.82 -11.11
N GLU A 42 -18.26 -11.40 -9.85
CA GLU A 42 -19.50 -11.21 -9.12
C GLU A 42 -20.09 -9.82 -9.31
N THR A 43 -19.25 -8.78 -9.36
CA THR A 43 -19.67 -7.37 -9.48
C THR A 43 -19.50 -6.82 -10.89
N GLY A 44 -18.58 -7.39 -11.66
CA GLY A 44 -18.20 -6.91 -12.98
C GLY A 44 -17.12 -5.83 -12.97
N GLU A 45 -16.61 -5.44 -11.80
CA GLU A 45 -15.54 -4.45 -11.66
C GLU A 45 -14.23 -4.95 -12.27
N HIS A 46 -13.45 -4.05 -12.85
CA HIS A 46 -12.19 -4.37 -13.50
C HIS A 46 -11.02 -3.89 -12.67
N TYR A 47 -9.92 -4.63 -12.77
CA TYR A 47 -8.70 -4.36 -12.04
C TYR A 47 -7.51 -4.50 -12.99
N LEU A 48 -6.55 -3.59 -12.90
CA LEU A 48 -5.21 -3.82 -13.38
C LEU A 48 -4.45 -4.59 -12.30
N HIS A 49 -4.12 -5.84 -12.58
CA HIS A 49 -3.42 -6.73 -11.66
C HIS A 49 -1.93 -6.76 -12.02
N TYR A 50 -1.10 -6.36 -11.06
CA TYR A 50 0.34 -6.47 -11.12
C TYR A 50 0.83 -7.50 -10.10
N ALA A 51 1.57 -8.50 -10.56
CA ALA A 51 2.23 -9.48 -9.69
C ALA A 51 3.74 -9.44 -9.90
N TYR A 52 4.51 -9.46 -8.81
CA TYR A 52 5.98 -9.50 -8.84
C TYR A 52 6.50 -10.57 -7.88
N MET A 53 7.46 -11.36 -8.35
CA MET A 53 8.13 -12.40 -7.58
C MET A 53 9.46 -11.89 -7.03
N HIS A 54 9.56 -11.83 -5.71
CA HIS A 54 10.80 -11.56 -4.99
C HIS A 54 11.47 -12.87 -4.56
N ARG A 55 12.76 -13.01 -4.83
CA ARG A 55 13.58 -14.12 -4.32
C ARG A 55 14.50 -13.58 -3.23
N ASP A 56 14.22 -13.94 -1.98
CA ASP A 56 15.13 -13.66 -0.87
C ASP A 56 16.25 -14.71 -0.85
N PHE A 57 17.46 -14.28 -1.20
CA PHE A 57 18.66 -15.14 -1.23
C PHE A 57 19.33 -15.28 0.15
N THR A 58 18.82 -14.61 1.19
CA THR A 58 19.38 -14.62 2.55
C THR A 58 18.64 -15.52 3.53
N ASN A 59 17.39 -15.89 3.24
CA ASN A 59 16.55 -16.82 4.01
C ASN A 59 16.37 -18.17 3.29
N THR A 60 15.27 -18.91 3.56
CA THR A 60 14.93 -20.25 3.01
C THR A 60 14.96 -20.36 1.47
N GLY A 61 15.06 -19.25 0.74
CA GLY A 61 15.14 -19.22 -0.73
C GLY A 61 13.80 -19.41 -1.42
N GLU A 62 12.70 -19.49 -0.66
CA GLU A 62 11.36 -19.62 -1.21
C GLU A 62 10.94 -18.31 -1.90
N PRO A 63 10.47 -18.36 -3.16
CA PRO A 63 10.00 -17.17 -3.86
C PRO A 63 8.71 -16.65 -3.22
N GLU A 64 8.69 -15.36 -2.89
CA GLU A 64 7.51 -14.65 -2.41
C GLU A 64 6.88 -13.87 -3.57
N THR A 65 5.56 -13.95 -3.72
CA THR A 65 4.84 -13.21 -4.77
C THR A 65 4.00 -12.12 -4.15
N PHE A 66 4.19 -10.90 -4.64
CA PHE A 66 3.44 -9.72 -4.25
C PHE A 66 2.43 -9.38 -5.33
N HIS A 67 1.19 -9.15 -4.91
CA HIS A 67 0.04 -8.91 -5.77
C HIS A 67 -0.53 -7.53 -5.47
N HIS A 68 -0.76 -6.76 -6.53
CA HIS A 68 -1.33 -5.42 -6.48
C HIS A 68 -2.51 -5.36 -7.45
N LEU A 69 -3.67 -4.88 -7.01
CA LEU A 69 -4.88 -4.75 -7.84
C LEU A 69 -5.38 -3.31 -7.80
N LEU A 70 -5.18 -2.60 -8.91
CA LEU A 70 -5.67 -1.23 -9.09
C LEU A 70 -7.06 -1.27 -9.74
N PRO A 71 -8.11 -0.71 -9.12
CA PRO A 71 -9.40 -0.54 -9.78
C PRO A 71 -9.27 0.34 -11.04
N ILE A 72 -9.87 -0.12 -12.13
CA ILE A 72 -9.89 0.60 -13.40
C ILE A 72 -11.32 0.71 -13.94
N ASP A 73 -11.61 1.79 -14.64
CA ASP A 73 -12.92 1.99 -15.25
C ASP A 73 -13.06 1.14 -16.51
N SER A 74 -14.29 0.80 -16.89
CA SER A 74 -14.54 -0.02 -18.10
C SER A 74 -14.00 0.62 -19.39
N ASP A 75 -13.95 1.95 -19.45
CA ASP A 75 -13.39 2.68 -20.60
C ASP A 75 -11.85 2.56 -20.64
N ASP A 76 -11.19 2.58 -19.47
CA ASP A 76 -9.74 2.41 -19.34
C ASP A 76 -9.30 1.02 -19.81
N VAL A 77 -10.14 -0.02 -19.58
CA VAL A 77 -9.86 -1.39 -20.01
C VAL A 77 -9.54 -1.45 -21.50
N LEU A 78 -10.30 -0.74 -22.35
CA LEU A 78 -10.05 -0.74 -23.79
C LEU A 78 -8.71 -0.07 -24.12
N GLY A 79 -8.42 1.08 -23.51
CA GLY A 79 -7.15 1.78 -23.70
C GLY A 79 -5.94 0.93 -23.31
N LEU A 80 -6.04 0.18 -22.21
CA LEU A 80 -5.01 -0.77 -21.77
C LEU A 80 -4.83 -1.93 -22.75
N VAL A 81 -5.93 -2.55 -23.18
CA VAL A 81 -5.88 -3.72 -24.07
C VAL A 81 -5.34 -3.38 -25.46
N PHE A 82 -5.60 -2.17 -25.96
CA PHE A 82 -5.06 -1.69 -27.24
C PHE A 82 -3.68 -1.06 -27.13
N GLY A 83 -3.12 -0.93 -25.91
CA GLY A 83 -1.80 -0.35 -25.69
C GLY A 83 -1.73 1.16 -25.88
N GLU A 84 -2.87 1.85 -25.77
CA GLU A 84 -2.98 3.32 -25.87
C GLU A 84 -2.70 4.00 -24.52
N GLN A 85 -2.81 3.27 -23.42
CA GLN A 85 -2.62 3.75 -22.05
C GLN A 85 -1.45 3.06 -21.35
N ALA A 86 -0.62 3.83 -20.67
CA ALA A 86 0.46 3.32 -19.83
C ALA A 86 -0.09 2.77 -18.51
N PHE A 87 0.50 1.67 -18.02
CA PHE A 87 -0.03 0.90 -16.88
C PHE A 87 1.02 0.49 -15.85
N GLU A 88 2.25 0.96 -16.03
CA GLU A 88 3.41 0.48 -15.29
C GLU A 88 3.38 0.98 -13.84
N TYR A 89 3.59 0.06 -12.90
CA TYR A 89 3.81 0.37 -11.50
C TYR A 89 5.27 0.82 -11.27
N PRO A 90 5.53 1.81 -10.41
CA PRO A 90 4.57 2.65 -9.68
C PRO A 90 4.08 3.87 -10.48
N ALA A 91 4.69 4.18 -11.63
CA ALA A 91 4.51 5.46 -12.32
C ALA A 91 3.06 5.83 -12.67
N ASN A 92 2.21 4.86 -12.96
CA ASN A 92 0.81 5.07 -13.36
C ASN A 92 -0.21 4.73 -12.27
N TRP A 93 0.26 4.40 -11.07
CA TRP A 93 -0.56 3.91 -9.96
C TRP A 93 -0.75 5.02 -8.93
N ASN A 94 -1.57 6.02 -9.29
CA ASN A 94 -1.78 7.23 -8.49
C ASN A 94 -3.12 7.24 -7.73
N LYS A 95 -3.81 6.10 -7.66
CA LYS A 95 -5.09 5.91 -6.97
C LYS A 95 -4.95 4.76 -5.96
N PRO A 96 -5.83 4.68 -4.95
CA PRO A 96 -5.84 3.55 -4.03
C PRO A 96 -5.94 2.21 -4.76
N PHE A 97 -5.12 1.25 -4.34
CA PHE A 97 -5.10 -0.10 -4.89
C PHE A 97 -4.98 -1.14 -3.77
N LEU A 98 -5.40 -2.38 -4.03
CA LEU A 98 -5.23 -3.49 -3.10
C LEU A 98 -3.82 -4.05 -3.21
N ARG A 99 -3.19 -4.38 -2.08
CA ARG A 99 -1.95 -5.15 -2.05
C ARG A 99 -2.03 -6.29 -1.04
N ASN A 100 -1.40 -7.44 -1.35
CA ASN A 100 -1.33 -8.53 -0.39
C ASN A 100 -0.39 -8.19 0.77
N GLY A 101 -0.79 -8.57 1.98
CA GLY A 101 0.02 -8.51 3.19
C GLY A 101 0.49 -9.89 3.64
N PRO A 102 1.41 -9.95 4.61
CA PRO A 102 2.03 -11.20 5.08
C PRO A 102 1.06 -12.16 5.78
N GLU A 103 -0.14 -11.72 6.15
CA GLU A 103 -1.14 -12.52 6.88
C GLU A 103 -2.22 -13.14 5.98
N GLY A 104 -2.04 -13.19 4.65
CA GLY A 104 -3.05 -13.77 3.74
C GLY A 104 -4.28 -12.87 3.55
N PHE A 105 -4.09 -11.56 3.64
CA PHE A 105 -5.14 -10.58 3.41
C PHE A 105 -4.65 -9.49 2.46
N TYR A 106 -5.59 -8.89 1.75
CA TYR A 106 -5.39 -7.70 0.95
C TYR A 106 -5.90 -6.47 1.70
N ILE A 107 -5.12 -5.40 1.60
CA ILE A 107 -5.42 -4.09 2.19
C ILE A 107 -5.33 -3.02 1.13
N TRP A 108 -6.18 -2.00 1.25
CA TRP A 108 -6.11 -0.82 0.41
C TRP A 108 -4.89 0.02 0.81
N PHE A 109 -4.07 0.34 -0.16
CA PHE A 109 -2.95 1.27 -0.03
C PHE A 109 -3.21 2.48 -0.91
N ASP A 110 -3.04 3.67 -0.34
CA ASP A 110 -3.18 4.94 -1.06
C ASP A 110 -1.80 5.59 -1.27
N PRO A 111 -1.28 5.60 -2.51
CA PRO A 111 0.01 6.19 -2.83
C PRO A 111 0.03 7.72 -2.68
N ALA A 112 -1.13 8.40 -2.70
CA ALA A 112 -1.18 9.85 -2.54
C ALA A 112 -0.76 10.32 -1.13
N HIS A 113 -0.82 9.43 -0.14
CA HIS A 113 -0.42 9.70 1.25
C HIS A 113 1.02 9.23 1.55
N GLU A 114 1.76 8.77 0.55
CA GLU A 114 3.16 8.31 0.73
C GLU A 114 4.09 9.48 1.12
N ASP A 115 3.81 10.70 0.64
CA ASP A 115 4.50 11.92 1.06
C ASP A 115 4.23 12.31 2.53
N GLU A 116 3.10 11.87 3.11
CA GLU A 116 2.80 12.07 4.54
C GLU A 116 3.60 11.10 5.41
N HIS A 117 3.81 9.87 4.96
CA HIS A 117 4.64 8.89 5.67
C HIS A 117 6.11 9.34 5.83
N PHE A 118 6.70 10.01 4.82
CA PHE A 118 8.05 10.58 4.96
C PHE A 118 8.12 11.72 5.98
N LYS A 119 7.04 12.52 6.09
CA LYS A 119 6.95 13.57 7.13
C LYS A 119 6.78 12.94 8.52
N ASP A 120 5.94 11.91 8.63
CA ASP A 120 5.73 11.19 9.88
C ASP A 120 7.00 10.47 10.37
N GLU A 121 7.80 9.89 9.48
CA GLU A 121 9.09 9.31 9.83
C GLU A 121 10.09 10.37 10.32
N ALA A 122 10.14 11.54 9.68
CA ALA A 122 10.98 12.65 10.12
C ALA A 122 10.56 13.18 11.50
N ILE A 123 9.25 13.29 11.75
CA ILE A 123 8.68 13.67 13.04
C ILE A 123 8.99 12.59 14.09
N ALA A 124 8.82 11.31 13.76
CA ALA A 124 9.12 10.20 14.67
C ALA A 124 10.61 10.14 15.02
N ALA A 125 11.51 10.38 14.05
CA ALA A 125 12.94 10.46 14.27
C ALA A 125 13.31 11.64 15.20
N ASP A 126 12.72 12.82 15.00
CA ASP A 126 12.91 13.99 15.87
C ASP A 126 12.41 13.74 17.30
N ILE A 127 11.23 13.13 17.46
CA ILE A 127 10.69 12.75 18.77
C ILE A 127 11.59 11.73 19.47
N MET A 128 12.04 10.69 18.75
CA MET A 128 12.97 9.70 19.30
C MET A 128 14.30 10.31 19.74
N GLN A 129 14.83 11.27 18.96
CA GLN A 129 16.05 11.99 19.31
C GLN A 129 15.86 12.82 20.60
N LYS A 130 14.77 13.58 20.69
CA LYS A 130 14.43 14.37 21.89
C LYS A 130 14.28 13.49 23.14
N LEU A 131 13.63 12.34 23.01
CA LEU A 131 13.47 11.36 24.10
C LEU A 131 14.81 10.74 24.54
N ARG A 132 15.71 10.42 23.59
CA ARG A 132 17.06 9.93 23.91
C ARG A 132 17.87 10.98 24.66
N MET A 133 17.89 12.21 24.16
CA MET A 133 18.59 13.32 24.83
C MET A 133 18.03 13.58 26.24
N PHE A 134 16.71 13.50 26.42
CA PHE A 134 16.08 13.62 27.73
C PHE A 134 16.51 12.50 28.69
N ARG A 135 16.56 11.25 28.21
CA ARG A 135 17.00 10.08 28.98
C ARG A 135 18.48 10.16 29.36
N GLU A 136 19.34 10.59 28.44
CA GLU A 136 20.79 10.73 28.65
C GLU A 136 21.14 11.86 29.62
N ASN A 137 20.37 12.95 29.61
CA ASN A 137 20.56 14.09 30.50
C ASN A 137 20.11 13.82 31.96
N GLY A 138 19.58 12.64 32.28
CA GLY A 138 19.26 12.21 33.65
C GLY A 138 18.16 13.01 34.36
N ALA A 139 17.46 13.91 33.64
CA ALA A 139 16.54 14.88 34.22
C ALA A 139 15.10 14.34 34.30
N VAL A 140 14.87 13.30 35.10
CA VAL A 140 13.53 12.74 35.38
C VAL A 140 12.74 13.51 36.44
N ASN A 141 13.03 14.80 36.64
CA ASN A 141 12.27 15.62 37.57
C ASN A 141 10.96 16.13 36.91
N PRO A 142 9.91 16.41 37.70
CA PRO A 142 8.59 16.76 37.15
C PRO A 142 8.56 18.01 36.27
N GLU A 143 9.46 18.98 36.50
CA GLU A 143 9.56 20.19 35.70
C GLU A 143 10.17 19.92 34.31
N SER A 144 11.18 19.04 34.25
CA SER A 144 11.83 18.66 32.99
C SER A 144 10.88 17.85 32.12
N ILE A 145 10.05 16.98 32.73
CA ILE A 145 8.99 16.24 32.03
C ILE A 145 7.92 17.19 31.48
N ARG A 146 7.47 18.18 32.26
CA ARG A 146 6.52 19.20 31.76
C ARG A 146 7.08 19.97 30.58
N LYS A 147 8.35 20.39 30.67
CA LYS A 147 9.01 21.13 29.58
C LYS A 147 9.12 20.29 28.30
N LEU A 148 9.44 19.01 28.43
CA LEU A 148 9.47 18.07 27.30
C LEU A 148 8.08 17.93 26.64
N LEU A 149 7.02 17.76 27.45
CA LEU A 149 5.65 17.65 26.94
C LEU A 149 5.20 18.94 26.24
N ASP A 150 5.48 20.11 26.80
CA ASP A 150 5.20 21.41 26.19
C ASP A 150 5.96 21.62 24.87
N GLU A 151 7.18 21.12 24.77
CA GLU A 151 7.99 21.19 23.54
C GLU A 151 7.45 20.24 22.46
N LEU A 152 7.00 19.04 22.84
CA LEU A 152 6.39 18.06 21.95
C LEU A 152 5.04 18.55 21.40
N ASP A 153 4.19 19.15 22.25
CA ASP A 153 2.92 19.73 21.85
C ASP A 153 3.10 20.93 20.88
N LYS A 154 4.14 21.74 21.07
CA LYS A 154 4.48 22.85 20.16
C LYS A 154 5.01 22.39 18.80
N SER A 155 5.73 21.26 18.74
CA SER A 155 6.10 20.67 17.45
C SER A 155 4.90 20.13 16.69
N ARG A 156 3.86 19.67 17.39
CA ARG A 156 2.63 19.16 16.78
C ARG A 156 1.69 20.25 16.23
N ASN A 157 1.65 21.42 16.89
CA ASN A 157 0.76 22.53 16.53
C ASN A 157 1.38 23.57 15.57
N LYS A 158 2.58 23.34 15.04
CA LYS A 158 3.25 24.28 14.12
C LYS A 158 2.87 24.08 12.65
N GLU A 159 2.05 23.08 12.36
CA GLU A 159 1.67 22.68 11.00
C GLU A 159 0.15 22.70 10.76
N ASP A 160 -0.63 23.41 11.60
CA ASP A 160 -1.99 23.88 11.28
C ASP A 160 -1.95 25.30 10.65
#